data_AF-A0A7S0I1K1-F1
#
_entry.id   AF-A0A7S0I1K1-F1
#
_cell.length_a   1.000
_cell.length_b   1.000
_cell.length_c   1.000
_cell.angle_alpha   90.00
_cell.angle_beta   90.00
_cell.angle_gamma   90.00
#
_symmetry.space_group_name_H-M   'P 1'
#
loop_
_entity.id
_entity.type
_entity.pdbx_description
1 polymer ?
#
loop_
_entity_poly.entity_id
_entity_poly.type
_entity_poly.pdbx_seq_one_letter_code
_entity_poly.pdbx_strand_id
1 'polypeptide(L)'
;MFNETHYHSIEIRVEDNRSRHGLIAKHALYAALALVLIASLLVRGGSREKVLAPALARVSESSGENYLDMLDAGTISNMNLSMDPCDNFYEYACGSWISRAQVPTDQSEFLMSWD
;
A
#
# COMPACT_ATOMS: atom_id res chain seq x y z
N MET A 1 -14.45 38.32 -72.99
CA MET A 1 -13.12 38.41 -72.34
C MET A 1 -13.32 38.06 -70.87
N PHE A 2 -13.43 36.75 -70.59
CA PHE A 2 -13.66 36.25 -69.23
C PHE A 2 -12.32 36.25 -68.48
N ASN A 3 -12.39 36.62 -67.21
CA ASN A 3 -11.34 37.26 -66.43
C ASN A 3 -10.40 36.24 -65.74
N GLU A 4 -9.13 36.19 -66.16
CA GLU A 4 -8.03 35.36 -65.61
C GLU A 4 -7.82 35.51 -64.09
N THR A 5 -8.18 36.66 -63.51
CA THR A 5 -7.97 36.92 -62.08
C THR A 5 -8.87 36.10 -61.15
N HIS A 6 -9.97 35.53 -61.64
CA HIS A 6 -10.91 34.79 -60.80
C HIS A 6 -10.49 33.34 -60.57
N TYR A 7 -9.80 32.72 -61.54
CA TYR A 7 -9.38 31.32 -61.46
C TYR A 7 -8.27 31.10 -60.42
N HIS A 8 -7.29 32.00 -60.38
CA HIS A 8 -6.15 31.88 -59.47
C HIS A 8 -6.54 32.03 -57.98
N SER A 9 -7.57 32.83 -57.68
CA SER A 9 -8.07 32.99 -56.30
C SER A 9 -8.77 31.74 -55.75
N ILE A 10 -9.32 30.89 -56.62
CA ILE A 10 -10.03 29.66 -56.23
C ILE A 10 -9.02 28.56 -55.88
N GLU A 11 -7.95 28.41 -56.66
CA GLU A 11 -6.90 27.41 -56.40
C GLU A 11 -6.20 27.65 -55.05
N ILE A 12 -5.85 28.90 -54.72
CA ILE A 12 -5.23 29.24 -53.43
C ILE A 12 -6.15 28.87 -52.24
N ARG A 13 -7.46 29.10 -52.37
CA ARG A 13 -8.44 28.76 -51.32
C ARG A 13 -8.62 27.25 -51.17
N VAL A 14 -8.51 26.48 -52.26
CA VAL A 14 -8.62 25.02 -52.26
C VAL A 14 -7.39 24.37 -51.60
N GLU A 15 -6.19 24.89 -51.84
CA GLU A 15 -4.97 24.43 -51.19
C GLU A 15 -4.92 24.77 -49.70
N ASP A 16 -5.33 25.99 -49.32
CA ASP A 16 -5.50 26.37 -47.92
C ASP A 16 -6.51 25.46 -47.20
N ASN A 17 -7.66 25.19 -47.82
CA ASN A 17 -8.68 24.32 -47.24
C ASN A 17 -8.19 22.86 -47.10
N ARG A 18 -7.43 22.34 -48.07
CA ARG A 18 -6.82 21.00 -47.99
C ARG A 18 -5.76 20.91 -46.89
N SER A 19 -4.95 21.95 -46.73
CA SER A 19 -3.94 22.03 -45.65
C SER A 19 -4.58 22.13 -44.27
N ARG A 20 -5.62 22.98 -44.14
CA ARG A 20 -6.40 23.14 -42.90
C ARG A 20 -7.17 21.87 -42.54
N HIS A 21 -7.73 21.16 -43.52
CA HIS A 21 -8.36 19.86 -43.30
C HIS A 21 -7.35 18.79 -42.85
N GLY A 22 -6.14 18.79 -43.42
CA GLY A 22 -5.06 17.90 -42.98
C GLY A 22 -4.61 18.16 -41.54
N LEU A 23 -4.54 19.42 -41.13
CA LEU A 23 -4.18 19.81 -39.76
C LEU A 23 -5.29 19.45 -38.77
N ILE A 24 -6.55 19.75 -39.10
CA ILE A 24 -7.73 19.40 -38.29
C ILE A 24 -7.84 17.88 -38.13
N ALA A 25 -7.61 17.10 -39.19
CA ALA A 25 -7.65 15.64 -39.14
C ALA A 25 -6.56 15.07 -38.20
N LYS A 26 -5.35 15.63 -38.21
CA LYS A 26 -4.27 15.23 -37.28
C LYS A 26 -4.63 15.58 -35.84
N HIS A 27 -5.12 16.80 -35.58
CA HIS A 27 -5.55 17.17 -34.23
C HIS A 27 -6.71 16.32 -33.72
N ALA A 28 -7.68 16.00 -34.59
CA ALA A 28 -8.77 15.09 -34.25
C ALA A 28 -8.26 13.68 -33.91
N LEU A 29 -7.27 13.17 -34.66
CA LEU A 29 -6.63 11.89 -34.37
C LEU A 29 -5.90 11.90 -33.02
N TYR A 30 -5.08 12.93 -32.75
CA TYR A 30 -4.37 13.05 -31.47
C TYR A 30 -5.34 13.20 -30.29
N ALA A 31 -6.42 13.97 -30.45
CA ALA A 31 -7.45 14.13 -29.43
C ALA A 31 -8.15 12.80 -29.14
N ALA A 32 -8.51 12.03 -30.17
CA ALA A 32 -9.10 10.70 -30.00
C ALA A 32 -8.15 9.73 -29.30
N LEU A 33 -6.87 9.69 -29.68
CA LEU A 33 -5.86 8.87 -29.02
C LEU A 33 -5.66 9.27 -27.55
N ALA A 34 -5.59 10.56 -27.26
CA ALA A 34 -5.47 11.08 -25.89
C ALA A 34 -6.69 10.70 -25.03
N LEU A 35 -7.91 10.80 -25.58
CA LEU A 35 -9.13 10.39 -24.88
C LEU A 35 -9.16 8.88 -24.59
N VAL A 36 -8.72 8.04 -25.54
CA VAL A 36 -8.60 6.58 -25.33
C VAL A 36 -7.57 6.26 -24.25
N LEU A 37 -6.43 6.95 -24.24
CA LEU A 37 -5.40 6.79 -23.20
C LEU A 37 -5.92 7.22 -21.83
N ILE A 38 -6.58 8.37 -21.73
CA ILE A 38 -7.18 8.86 -20.48
C ILE A 38 -8.26 7.89 -19.99
N ALA A 39 -9.17 7.45 -20.86
CA ALA A 39 -10.18 6.45 -20.51
C ALA A 39 -9.55 5.13 -20.04
N SER A 40 -8.49 4.67 -20.70
CA SER A 40 -7.74 3.49 -20.28
C SER A 40 -7.09 3.65 -18.91
N LEU A 41 -6.57 4.86 -18.60
CA LEU A 41 -6.00 5.19 -17.30
C LEU A 41 -7.08 5.31 -16.21
N LEU A 42 -8.27 5.81 -16.52
CA LEU A 42 -9.38 5.86 -15.57
C LEU A 42 -9.95 4.46 -15.29
N VAL A 43 -10.08 3.61 -16.32
CA VAL A 43 -10.51 2.20 -16.16
C VAL A 43 -9.46 1.38 -15.41
N ARG A 44 -8.15 1.59 -15.65
CA ARG A 44 -7.05 0.95 -14.90
C ARG A 44 -6.77 1.59 -13.53
N GLY A 45 -7.18 2.84 -13.34
CA GLY A 45 -6.91 3.63 -12.13
C GLY A 45 -7.79 3.24 -10.94
N GLY A 46 -8.89 2.52 -11.17
CA GLY A 46 -9.78 2.03 -10.11
C GLY A 46 -9.22 0.91 -9.22
N SER A 47 -8.00 0.41 -9.47
CA SER A 47 -7.43 -0.73 -8.70
C SER A 47 -5.94 -0.61 -8.37
N ARG A 48 -5.41 0.61 -8.15
CA ARG A 48 -4.00 0.79 -7.71
C ARG A 48 -3.85 1.26 -6.26
N GLU A 49 -4.70 0.74 -5.38
CA GLU A 49 -4.57 0.94 -3.94
C GLU A 49 -4.52 -0.38 -3.17
N LYS A 50 -3.64 -1.32 -3.57
CA LYS A 50 -3.29 -2.49 -2.74
C LYS A 50 -1.86 -2.94 -2.98
N VAL A 51 -0.87 -2.07 -2.76
CA VAL A 51 0.56 -2.48 -2.76
C VAL A 51 1.25 -2.24 -1.42
N LEU A 52 0.64 -1.49 -0.48
CA LEU A 52 1.14 -1.45 0.90
C LEU A 52 0.46 -2.48 1.83
N ALA A 53 -0.65 -3.08 1.37
CA ALA A 53 -1.41 -4.06 2.15
C ALA A 53 -0.78 -5.47 2.32
N PRO A 54 0.07 -6.03 1.44
CA PRO A 54 0.42 -7.45 1.56
C PRO A 54 1.45 -7.74 2.66
N ALA A 55 2.19 -6.73 3.15
CA ALA A 55 3.14 -6.91 4.25
C ALA A 55 2.46 -6.75 5.63
N LEU A 56 1.58 -5.76 5.78
CA LEU A 56 0.85 -5.53 7.04
C LEU A 56 -0.32 -6.51 7.25
N ALA A 57 -0.97 -6.96 6.17
CA ALA A 57 -2.03 -7.96 6.27
C ALA A 57 -1.52 -9.33 6.73
N ARG A 58 -0.27 -9.71 6.42
CA ARG A 58 0.31 -10.96 6.92
C ARG A 58 0.72 -10.91 8.40
N VAL A 59 0.94 -9.73 8.95
CA VAL A 59 1.28 -9.56 10.38
C VAL A 59 0.00 -9.52 11.24
N SER A 60 -1.11 -9.04 10.70
CA SER A 60 -2.36 -8.88 11.46
C SER A 60 -3.18 -10.16 11.66
N GLU A 61 -2.84 -11.27 11.01
CA GLU A 61 -3.63 -12.52 11.06
C GLU A 61 -2.82 -13.73 11.57
N SER A 62 -1.55 -13.52 11.92
CA SER A 62 -0.66 -14.57 12.46
C SER A 62 -0.42 -14.47 13.97
N SER A 63 -0.91 -13.42 14.64
CA SER A 63 -0.64 -13.14 16.05
C SER A 63 -1.82 -13.42 16.99
N GLY A 64 -2.80 -14.24 16.57
CA GLY A 64 -4.10 -14.32 17.26
C GLY A 64 -4.70 -15.70 17.49
N GLU A 65 -4.11 -16.81 17.04
CA GLU A 65 -4.65 -18.15 17.33
C GLU A 65 -3.62 -18.94 18.16
N ASN A 66 -3.86 -18.94 19.48
CA ASN A 66 -3.29 -19.76 20.55
C ASN A 66 -1.77 -20.05 20.54
N TYR A 67 -0.93 -19.00 20.53
CA TYR A 67 0.50 -19.16 20.79
C TYR A 67 0.81 -19.79 22.16
N LEU A 68 -0.11 -19.66 23.13
CA LEU A 68 0.00 -20.27 24.46
C LEU A 68 0.11 -21.79 24.37
N ASP A 69 -0.49 -22.43 23.36
CA ASP A 69 -0.43 -23.89 23.19
C ASP A 69 0.98 -24.37 22.78
N MET A 70 1.83 -23.47 22.29
CA MET A 70 3.23 -23.77 21.93
C MET A 70 4.20 -23.55 23.11
N LEU A 71 3.75 -22.92 24.18
CA LEU A 71 4.60 -22.62 25.33
C LEU A 71 4.55 -23.75 26.36
N ASP A 72 5.67 -23.97 27.03
CA ASP A 72 5.73 -24.86 28.18
C ASP A 72 4.89 -24.30 29.35
N ALA A 73 4.30 -25.19 30.14
CA ALA A 73 3.47 -24.84 31.29
C ALA A 73 4.25 -24.00 32.32
N GLY A 74 5.54 -24.26 32.50
CA GLY A 74 6.44 -23.47 33.33
C GLY A 74 6.54 -22.02 32.85
N THR A 75 6.65 -21.81 31.53
CA THR A 75 6.63 -20.46 30.94
C THR A 75 5.32 -19.75 31.23
N ILE A 76 4.18 -20.39 30.94
CA ILE A 76 2.85 -19.81 31.15
C ILE A 76 2.62 -19.47 32.63
N SER A 77 3.08 -20.31 33.55
CA SER A 77 2.91 -20.09 35.00
C SER A 77 3.64 -18.85 35.56
N ASN A 78 4.63 -18.35 34.82
CA ASN A 78 5.43 -17.19 35.19
C ASN A 78 4.91 -15.88 34.57
N MET A 79 4.02 -15.96 33.58
CA MET A 79 3.42 -14.81 32.89
C MET A 79 2.27 -14.17 33.67
N ASN A 80 2.11 -12.86 33.54
CA ASN A 80 0.95 -12.10 33.98
C ASN A 80 0.10 -11.72 32.75
N LEU A 81 -0.82 -12.61 32.35
CA LEU A 81 -1.67 -12.44 31.16
C LEU A 81 -2.69 -11.28 31.27
N SER A 82 -2.79 -10.62 32.43
CA SER A 82 -3.65 -9.44 32.60
C SER A 82 -2.96 -8.14 32.18
N MET A 83 -1.64 -8.16 31.96
CA MET A 83 -0.87 -6.99 31.54
C MET A 83 -0.73 -6.97 30.02
N ASP A 84 -0.83 -5.79 29.42
CA ASP A 84 -0.60 -5.66 27.99
C ASP A 84 0.92 -5.75 27.71
N PRO A 85 1.38 -6.69 26.85
CA PRO A 85 2.78 -6.79 26.48
C PRO A 85 3.33 -5.54 25.77
N CYS A 86 2.47 -4.75 25.11
CA CYS A 86 2.87 -3.49 24.49
C CYS A 86 3.11 -2.38 25.50
N ASP A 87 2.46 -2.44 26.67
CA ASP A 87 2.64 -1.46 27.74
C ASP A 87 3.81 -1.83 28.65
N ASN A 88 3.86 -3.09 29.10
CA ASN A 88 4.93 -3.58 29.97
C ASN A 88 5.20 -5.07 29.72
N PHE A 89 6.05 -5.34 28.74
CA PHE A 89 6.45 -6.70 28.39
C PHE A 89 7.12 -7.46 29.55
N TYR A 90 7.87 -6.78 30.40
CA TYR A 90 8.56 -7.43 31.52
C TYR A 90 7.56 -7.97 32.55
N GLU A 91 6.57 -7.15 32.92
CA GLU A 91 5.50 -7.58 33.83
C GLU A 91 4.63 -8.66 33.16
N TYR A 92 4.30 -8.50 31.88
CA TYR A 92 3.56 -9.52 31.15
C TYR A 92 4.27 -10.89 31.14
N ALA A 93 5.57 -10.91 30.87
CA ALA A 93 6.33 -12.16 30.76
C ALA A 93 6.67 -12.78 32.12
N CYS A 94 6.89 -11.97 33.16
CA CYS A 94 7.50 -12.43 34.42
C CYS A 94 6.72 -12.06 35.70
N GLY A 95 5.66 -11.26 35.61
CA GLY A 95 5.01 -10.64 36.77
C GLY A 95 4.51 -11.64 37.80
N SER A 96 3.98 -12.78 37.35
CA SER A 96 3.56 -13.85 38.24
C SER A 96 4.73 -14.48 38.99
N TRP A 97 5.89 -14.64 38.36
CA TRP A 97 7.08 -15.12 39.05
C TRP A 97 7.59 -14.11 40.09
N ILE A 98 7.69 -12.83 39.73
CA ILE A 98 8.16 -11.78 40.63
C ILE A 98 7.31 -11.69 41.90
N SER A 99 5.99 -11.91 41.78
CA SER A 99 5.10 -11.93 42.94
C SER A 99 5.40 -13.03 43.97
N ARG A 100 6.13 -14.09 43.56
CA ARG A 100 6.45 -15.27 44.39
C ARG A 100 7.94 -15.41 44.68
N ALA A 101 8.79 -14.90 43.81
CA ALA A 101 10.23 -15.00 43.89
C ALA A 101 10.75 -14.18 45.08
N GLN A 102 11.54 -14.82 45.94
CA GLN A 102 12.20 -14.18 47.07
C GLN A 102 13.70 -14.32 46.90
N VAL A 103 14.42 -13.20 46.93
CA VAL A 103 15.88 -13.20 46.87
C VAL A 103 16.41 -13.75 48.20
N PRO A 104 17.21 -14.83 48.19
CA PRO A 104 17.85 -15.35 49.40
C PRO A 104 18.73 -14.29 50.07
N THR A 105 18.83 -14.32 51.41
CA THR A 105 19.56 -13.28 52.17
C THR A 105 21.07 -13.25 51.91
N ASP A 106 21.63 -14.31 51.35
CA ASP A 106 23.04 -14.46 51.00
C ASP A 106 23.34 -14.06 49.54
N GLN A 107 22.33 -13.61 48.79
CA GLN A 107 22.44 -13.24 47.38
C GLN A 107 21.87 -11.85 47.15
N SER A 108 22.43 -11.11 46.20
CA SER A 108 21.89 -9.81 45.76
C SER A 108 20.84 -9.94 44.67
N GLU A 109 20.76 -11.11 44.03
CA GLU A 109 19.90 -11.37 42.89
C GLU A 109 19.43 -12.82 42.90
N PHE A 110 18.29 -13.07 42.27
CA PHE A 110 17.77 -14.40 42.05
C PHE A 110 17.40 -14.52 40.58
N LEU A 111 18.04 -15.44 39.87
CA LEU A 111 17.82 -15.65 38.44
C LEU A 111 16.90 -16.85 38.24
N MET A 112 15.88 -16.67 37.41
CA MET A 112 15.11 -17.79 36.92
C MET A 112 15.97 -18.61 35.96
N SER A 113 16.27 -19.86 36.33
CA SER A 113 16.86 -20.85 35.44
C SER A 113 15.75 -21.70 34.82
N TRP A 114 15.84 -21.91 33.51
CA TRP A 114 15.01 -22.87 32.78
C TRP A 114 15.82 -24.16 32.64
N ASP A 115 15.34 -25.25 33.22
CA ASP A 115 15.91 -26.60 33.03
C ASP A 115 15.35 -27.29 31.79
#